data_AF-A0A1B6HJ92-F1
#
_entry.id   AF-A0A1B6HJ92-F1
#
_cell.length_a   1.000
_cell.length_b   1.000
_cell.length_c   1.000
_cell.angle_alpha   90.00
_cell.angle_beta   90.00
_cell.angle_gamma   90.00
#
_symmetry.space_group_name_H-M   'P 1'
#
loop_
_entity.id
_entity.type
_entity.pdbx_description
1 polymer ?
#
loop_
_entity_poly.entity_id
_entity_poly.type
_entity_poly.pdbx_seq_one_letter_code
_entity_poly.pdbx_strand_id
1 'polypeptide(L)'
;MAAVRRRMIGVLSKLSTYSSTYVGFSTLTRRREAVYSVCHKCTVLAVTCSSVRPEVGGKRHLLSNNGGGLSLVNKAQMSQDAWSLPPKQGLYDPQNEKDACGVGFIVSIDGTRSHKIVRDAEKLAMRMNHRGACACDNDTGDGAGVLTAIPHSYYAHELREQHSIDLPPFRQYATGIFYLDKIHHADCEAQFTKIAEECNLKVLCWRTVPTNSAGIGEVARSGEPFMRQVFVVPASPLQEDELQKQVFVLRKRATHMIPKPGVRFYICSLSNTTVIYKGQ
;
A
#
# COMPACT_ATOMS: atom_id res chain seq x y z
N MET A 1 -5.85 13.20 -11.47
CA MET A 1 -6.85 12.24 -12.00
C MET A 1 -6.31 11.24 -13.05
N ALA A 2 -5.51 11.66 -14.04
CA ALA A 2 -4.75 10.72 -14.90
C ALA A 2 -3.49 10.11 -14.22
N ALA A 3 -3.19 10.62 -13.02
CA ALA A 3 -2.07 10.31 -12.13
C ALA A 3 -1.96 8.83 -11.72
N VAL A 4 -3.04 8.32 -11.12
CA VAL A 4 -3.18 6.94 -10.63
C VAL A 4 -3.10 5.96 -11.80
N ARG A 5 -3.53 6.40 -12.98
CA ARG A 5 -3.55 5.66 -14.24
C ARG A 5 -2.16 5.29 -14.78
N ARG A 6 -1.08 5.96 -14.37
CA ARG A 6 0.28 5.74 -14.95
C ARG A 6 1.32 5.20 -13.96
N ARG A 7 1.08 5.26 -12.64
CA ARG A 7 2.10 4.94 -11.63
C ARG A 7 2.18 3.44 -11.27
N MET A 8 1.04 2.73 -11.18
CA MET A 8 1.07 1.26 -11.06
C MET A 8 1.72 0.64 -12.31
N ILE A 9 1.47 1.20 -13.49
CA ILE A 9 2.01 0.73 -14.77
C ILE A 9 3.55 0.83 -14.83
N GLY A 10 4.21 1.81 -14.21
CA GLY A 10 5.68 1.95 -14.30
C GLY A 10 6.47 0.85 -13.59
N VAL A 11 6.08 0.49 -12.37
CA VAL A 11 6.71 -0.60 -11.59
C VAL A 11 6.19 -1.97 -12.04
N LEU A 12 4.93 -2.04 -12.50
CA LEU A 12 4.33 -3.29 -12.97
C LEU A 12 4.66 -3.64 -14.43
N SER A 13 4.99 -2.68 -15.29
CA SER A 13 5.37 -2.94 -16.70
C SER A 13 6.77 -3.57 -16.83
N LYS A 14 7.70 -3.24 -15.92
CA LYS A 14 9.04 -3.87 -15.90
C LYS A 14 9.03 -5.33 -15.44
N LEU A 15 7.90 -5.83 -14.91
CA LEU A 15 7.69 -7.25 -14.60
C LEU A 15 7.30 -8.09 -15.85
N SER A 16 7.21 -7.49 -17.03
CA SER A 16 6.57 -8.07 -18.23
C SER A 16 7.43 -9.05 -19.04
N THR A 17 8.73 -9.19 -18.79
CA THR A 17 9.64 -9.85 -19.76
C THR A 17 9.98 -11.32 -19.48
N TYR A 18 9.54 -11.92 -18.38
CA TYR A 18 9.95 -13.29 -18.05
C TYR A 18 8.78 -14.16 -17.57
N SER A 19 8.17 -14.87 -18.51
CA SER A 19 7.31 -16.02 -18.26
C SER A 19 7.79 -17.15 -19.16
N SER A 20 8.48 -18.14 -18.59
CA SER A 20 8.65 -19.45 -19.22
C SER A 20 7.95 -20.49 -18.34
N THR A 21 7.07 -21.21 -19.01
CA THR A 21 6.14 -22.25 -18.56
C THR A 21 6.81 -23.44 -17.89
N TYR A 22 6.22 -23.95 -16.80
CA TYR A 22 6.22 -25.39 -16.50
C TYR A 22 4.96 -25.74 -15.67
N VAL A 23 4.21 -26.73 -16.15
CA VAL A 23 2.92 -27.20 -15.62
C VAL A 23 3.15 -28.51 -14.85
N GLY A 24 2.51 -28.65 -13.68
CA GLY A 24 2.45 -29.91 -12.95
C GLY A 24 1.25 -29.92 -11.99
N PHE A 25 0.23 -30.72 -12.32
CA PHE A 25 -0.98 -30.91 -11.53
C PHE A 25 -0.74 -31.88 -10.35
N SER A 26 -1.28 -31.57 -9.17
CA SER A 26 -1.88 -32.60 -8.30
C SER A 26 -2.86 -31.99 -7.31
N THR A 27 -4.00 -32.66 -7.20
CA THR A 27 -5.15 -32.40 -6.35
C THR A 27 -4.88 -32.74 -4.89
N LEU A 28 -5.32 -31.92 -3.93
CA LEU A 28 -5.93 -32.44 -2.69
C LEU A 28 -6.72 -31.37 -1.92
N THR A 29 -7.92 -31.78 -1.52
CA THR A 29 -8.93 -31.10 -0.68
C THR A 29 -8.61 -31.18 0.82
N ARG A 30 -8.84 -30.10 1.60
CA ARG A 30 -9.69 -30.09 2.83
C ARG A 30 -9.75 -28.73 3.54
N ARG A 31 -10.84 -28.61 4.32
CA ARG A 31 -11.45 -27.44 4.99
C ARG A 31 -10.78 -27.01 6.32
N ARG A 32 -11.07 -25.75 6.67
CA ARG A 32 -11.27 -25.09 7.99
C ARG A 32 -10.12 -24.26 8.59
N GLU A 33 -10.58 -23.14 9.17
CA GLU A 33 -9.94 -22.10 9.99
C GLU A 33 -9.15 -20.99 9.27
N ALA A 34 -9.73 -19.78 9.29
CA ALA A 34 -9.13 -18.55 8.80
C ALA A 34 -8.11 -18.02 9.81
N VAL A 35 -7.03 -18.78 10.01
CA VAL A 35 -5.76 -18.19 10.42
C VAL A 35 -5.09 -17.75 9.12
N TYR A 36 -4.80 -16.45 8.98
CA TYR A 36 -4.11 -15.90 7.81
C TYR A 36 -2.63 -16.36 7.81
N SER A 37 -2.43 -17.66 7.62
CA SER A 37 -1.18 -18.23 7.15
C SER A 37 -1.05 -17.82 5.69
N VAL A 38 -0.08 -16.96 5.38
CA VAL A 38 0.34 -16.70 4.00
C VAL A 38 0.90 -18.03 3.49
N CYS A 39 0.00 -18.86 2.94
CA CYS A 39 0.32 -20.17 2.41
C CYS A 39 1.50 -20.05 1.43
N HIS A 40 2.42 -21.02 1.48
CA HIS A 40 3.65 -21.06 0.67
C HIS A 40 3.40 -20.90 -0.84
N LYS A 41 2.16 -21.13 -1.28
CA LYS A 41 1.71 -21.03 -2.67
C LYS A 41 0.79 -19.83 -2.94
N CYS A 42 0.13 -19.25 -1.95
CA CYS A 42 -0.87 -18.19 -2.20
C CYS A 42 -0.21 -16.83 -2.37
N THR A 43 -0.21 -16.33 -3.61
CA THR A 43 0.07 -14.92 -3.89
C THR A 43 -1.14 -14.11 -3.45
N VAL A 44 -1.13 -13.62 -2.20
CA VAL A 44 -2.18 -12.72 -1.70
C VAL A 44 -1.80 -11.31 -2.09
N LEU A 45 -2.73 -10.63 -2.75
CA LEU A 45 -2.61 -9.25 -3.14
C LEU A 45 -3.72 -8.42 -2.53
N ALA A 46 -3.42 -7.65 -1.48
CA ALA A 46 -4.40 -6.76 -0.86
C ALA A 46 -4.25 -5.34 -1.42
N VAL A 47 -5.38 -4.68 -1.72
CA VAL A 47 -5.45 -3.33 -2.25
C VAL A 47 -6.32 -2.48 -1.35
N THR A 48 -5.84 -1.28 -1.03
CA THR A 48 -6.59 -0.32 -0.21
C THR A 48 -6.67 1.03 -0.92
N CYS A 49 -7.84 1.68 -0.85
CA CYS A 49 -8.05 3.08 -1.22
C CYS A 49 -8.71 3.77 -0.01
N SER A 50 -8.01 4.73 0.59
CA SER A 50 -8.45 5.40 1.82
C SER A 50 -9.28 6.65 1.51
N SER A 51 -10.19 6.98 2.44
CA SER A 51 -10.91 8.24 2.52
C SER A 51 -10.94 8.71 3.97
N VAL A 52 -10.36 9.86 4.28
CA VAL A 52 -10.59 10.59 5.55
C VAL A 52 -11.39 11.86 5.24
N ARG A 53 -12.63 11.96 5.73
CA ARG A 53 -13.31 13.26 5.80
C ARG A 53 -12.80 14.02 7.03
N PRO A 54 -12.58 15.35 6.94
CA PRO A 54 -12.53 16.17 8.14
C PRO A 54 -13.90 16.08 8.85
N GLU A 55 -13.89 15.84 10.17
CA GLU A 55 -15.11 15.93 10.98
C GLU A 55 -15.70 17.34 10.87
N VAL A 56 -16.82 17.50 10.16
CA VAL A 56 -17.64 18.72 10.29
C VAL A 56 -18.54 18.54 11.52
N GLY A 57 -17.91 18.46 12.69
CA GLY A 57 -18.56 18.49 14.00
C GLY A 57 -18.67 19.93 14.48
N GLY A 58 -19.64 20.68 13.98
CA GLY A 58 -19.92 22.03 14.43
C GLY A 58 -21.34 22.44 14.11
N LYS A 59 -22.27 22.14 15.03
CA LYS A 59 -23.64 22.68 15.00
C LYS A 59 -23.55 24.21 15.04
N ARG A 60 -23.67 24.87 13.89
CA ARG A 60 -23.99 26.30 13.84
C ARG A 60 -25.45 26.44 14.26
N HIS A 61 -25.67 26.74 15.54
CA HIS A 61 -26.93 27.30 16.00
C HIS A 61 -27.08 28.70 15.38
N LEU A 62 -27.88 28.78 14.31
CA LEU A 62 -28.46 30.03 13.88
C LEU A 62 -29.76 30.22 14.68
N LEU A 63 -29.72 31.14 15.63
CA LEU A 63 -30.92 31.66 16.30
C LEU A 63 -31.76 32.38 15.23
N SER A 64 -32.96 31.86 14.95
CA SER A 64 -33.97 32.58 14.16
C SER A 64 -35.10 32.99 15.09
N ASN A 65 -35.32 34.30 15.17
CA ASN A 65 -36.36 34.93 15.97
C ASN A 65 -37.73 34.66 15.33
N ASN A 66 -38.68 34.13 16.10
CA ASN A 66 -40.05 33.85 15.66
C ASN A 66 -40.89 35.13 15.66
N GLY A 67 -41.50 35.43 14.52
CA GLY A 67 -42.54 36.46 14.42
C GLY A 67 -43.45 36.23 13.21
N GLY A 68 -44.65 35.69 13.46
CA GLY A 68 -45.87 35.99 12.70
C GLY A 68 -46.18 35.22 11.41
N GLY A 69 -47.04 34.20 11.53
CA GLY A 69 -48.34 34.17 10.84
C GLY A 69 -48.46 33.99 9.31
N LEU A 70 -49.12 32.87 8.95
CA LEU A 70 -50.01 32.60 7.82
C LEU A 70 -49.50 31.95 6.50
N SER A 71 -50.15 30.81 6.26
CA SER A 71 -50.58 30.21 4.99
C SER A 71 -49.70 29.13 4.35
N LEU A 72 -50.34 27.97 4.20
CA LEU A 72 -49.87 26.79 3.48
C LEU A 72 -49.76 27.11 1.98
N VAL A 73 -48.55 27.04 1.43
CA VAL A 73 -48.36 26.84 0.01
C VAL A 73 -47.44 25.64 -0.17
N ASN A 74 -48.06 24.52 -0.56
CA ASN A 74 -47.37 23.38 -1.14
C ASN A 74 -46.65 23.84 -2.41
N LYS A 75 -45.34 24.03 -2.34
CA LYS A 75 -44.46 23.99 -3.50
C LYS A 75 -43.41 22.92 -3.28
N ALA A 76 -43.77 21.72 -3.73
CA ALA A 76 -42.82 20.72 -4.16
C ALA A 76 -41.92 21.34 -5.24
N GLN A 77 -40.76 21.83 -4.83
CA GLN A 77 -39.65 22.16 -5.72
C GLN A 77 -38.37 21.95 -4.91
N MET A 78 -38.07 20.68 -4.65
CA MET A 78 -36.70 20.30 -4.30
C MET A 78 -35.89 20.36 -5.58
N SER A 79 -35.05 21.38 -5.72
CA SER A 79 -33.92 21.34 -6.63
C SER A 79 -33.09 20.11 -6.28
N GLN A 80 -33.10 19.11 -7.18
CA GLN A 80 -32.22 17.96 -7.06
C GLN A 80 -30.79 18.45 -7.25
N ASP A 81 -30.11 18.74 -6.15
CA ASP A 81 -28.66 18.78 -6.15
C ASP A 81 -28.20 17.40 -6.62
N ALA A 82 -27.46 17.35 -7.72
CA ALA A 82 -27.06 16.12 -8.43
C ALA A 82 -26.14 15.16 -7.64
N TRP A 83 -26.05 15.35 -6.31
CA TRP A 83 -25.16 14.66 -5.38
C TRP A 83 -25.84 14.23 -4.07
N SER A 84 -27.18 14.23 -3.98
CA SER A 84 -27.88 13.66 -2.81
C SER A 84 -27.99 12.13 -2.89
N LEU A 85 -27.86 11.45 -1.74
CA LEU A 85 -28.12 10.01 -1.63
C LEU A 85 -29.55 9.68 -2.15
N PRO A 86 -29.76 8.51 -2.77
CA PRO A 86 -31.08 8.14 -3.24
C PRO A 86 -32.10 8.14 -2.09
N PRO A 87 -33.39 8.42 -2.35
CA PRO A 87 -34.41 8.35 -1.32
C PRO A 87 -34.56 6.91 -0.78
N LYS A 88 -35.00 6.78 0.47
CA LYS A 88 -35.25 5.49 1.13
C LYS A 88 -36.14 4.62 0.24
N GLN A 89 -35.65 3.44 -0.15
CA GLN A 89 -36.38 2.51 -1.01
C GLN A 89 -36.20 1.05 -0.54
N GLY A 90 -37.30 0.33 -0.32
CA GLY A 90 -37.25 -1.02 0.22
C GLY A 90 -36.51 -1.08 1.57
N LEU A 91 -35.51 -1.96 1.67
CA LEU A 91 -34.64 -2.08 2.85
C LEU A 91 -33.48 -1.07 2.88
N TYR A 92 -33.28 -0.30 1.81
CA TYR A 92 -32.23 0.73 1.76
C TYR A 92 -32.70 1.98 2.51
N ASP A 93 -31.98 2.33 3.58
CA ASP A 93 -32.16 3.55 4.36
C ASP A 93 -30.88 4.42 4.27
N PRO A 94 -30.93 5.63 3.70
CA PRO A 94 -29.77 6.52 3.55
C PRO A 94 -29.09 6.87 4.89
N GLN A 95 -29.81 6.77 6.02
CA GLN A 95 -29.23 6.99 7.34
C GLN A 95 -28.23 5.91 7.76
N ASN A 96 -28.29 4.73 7.12
CA ASN A 96 -27.37 3.62 7.36
C ASN A 96 -26.18 3.62 6.40
N GLU A 97 -26.11 4.58 5.48
CA GLU A 97 -25.02 4.66 4.51
C GLU A 97 -23.75 5.18 5.19
N LYS A 98 -22.73 4.32 5.23
CA LYS A 98 -21.42 4.65 5.79
C LYS A 98 -20.41 4.71 4.66
N ASP A 99 -19.76 5.86 4.50
CA ASP A 99 -18.56 5.98 3.65
C ASP A 99 -17.49 5.05 4.23
N ALA A 100 -16.98 4.15 3.40
CA ALA A 100 -15.93 3.23 3.79
C ALA A 100 -14.87 3.18 2.69
N CYS A 101 -13.61 3.24 3.11
CA CYS A 101 -12.46 2.94 2.27
C CYS A 101 -12.67 1.62 1.50
N GLY A 102 -12.28 1.58 0.24
CA GLY A 102 -12.31 0.36 -0.55
C GLY A 102 -11.16 -0.56 -0.16
N VAL A 103 -11.46 -1.80 0.23
CA VAL A 103 -10.46 -2.85 0.43
C VAL A 103 -10.85 -4.06 -0.41
N GLY A 104 -9.89 -4.65 -1.10
CA GLY A 104 -10.08 -5.89 -1.84
C GLY A 104 -8.83 -6.74 -1.83
N PHE A 105 -9.00 -8.03 -2.13
CA PHE A 105 -7.88 -8.94 -2.29
C PHE A 105 -8.07 -9.84 -3.50
N ILE A 106 -6.95 -10.28 -4.07
CA ILE A 106 -6.91 -11.28 -5.14
C ILE A 106 -5.94 -12.37 -4.73
N VAL A 107 -6.35 -13.61 -4.97
CA VAL A 107 -5.55 -14.80 -4.66
C VAL A 107 -5.63 -15.79 -5.82
N SER A 108 -4.50 -16.41 -6.15
CA SER A 108 -4.47 -17.60 -6.99
C SER A 108 -4.69 -18.82 -6.10
N ILE A 109 -5.78 -19.54 -6.34
CA ILE A 109 -6.20 -20.70 -5.54
C ILE A 109 -5.28 -21.90 -5.80
N ASP A 110 -4.84 -22.06 -7.05
CA ASP A 110 -3.84 -23.04 -7.49
C ASP A 110 -2.43 -22.72 -6.96
N GLY A 111 -2.21 -21.48 -6.53
CA GLY A 111 -0.95 -21.03 -5.95
C GLY A 111 0.15 -20.75 -6.98
N THR A 112 -0.22 -20.58 -8.24
CA THR A 112 0.68 -20.20 -9.32
C THR A 112 0.97 -18.71 -9.27
N ARG A 113 2.24 -18.35 -9.19
CA ARG A 113 2.67 -16.94 -9.27
C ARG A 113 2.46 -16.45 -10.70
N SER A 114 1.67 -15.39 -10.85
CA SER A 114 1.41 -14.78 -12.16
C SER A 114 1.28 -13.27 -12.05
N HIS A 115 1.84 -12.56 -13.03
CA HIS A 115 1.66 -11.12 -13.19
C HIS A 115 0.19 -10.73 -13.36
N LYS A 116 -0.65 -11.65 -13.85
CA LYS A 116 -2.10 -11.46 -13.98
C LYS A 116 -2.74 -11.01 -12.66
N ILE A 117 -2.31 -11.58 -11.53
CA ILE A 117 -2.84 -11.23 -10.19
C ILE A 117 -2.63 -9.74 -9.92
N VAL A 118 -1.45 -9.22 -10.30
CA VAL A 118 -1.11 -7.82 -10.08
C VAL A 118 -1.89 -6.89 -11.00
N ARG A 119 -2.11 -7.30 -12.25
CA ARG A 119 -2.96 -6.57 -13.20
C ARG A 119 -4.43 -6.55 -12.80
N ASP A 120 -4.92 -7.65 -12.22
CA ASP A 120 -6.30 -7.69 -11.74
C ASP A 120 -6.47 -6.85 -10.47
N ALA A 121 -5.45 -6.75 -9.62
CA ALA A 121 -5.47 -5.87 -8.46
C ALA A 121 -5.42 -4.38 -8.85
N GLU A 122 -4.68 -4.04 -9.90
CA GLU A 122 -4.73 -2.71 -10.51
C GLU A 122 -6.15 -2.38 -10.99
N LYS A 123 -6.81 -3.32 -11.68
CA LYS A 123 -8.23 -3.16 -12.07
C LYS A 123 -9.14 -2.99 -10.87
N LEU A 124 -8.96 -3.81 -9.83
CA LEU A 124 -9.74 -3.72 -8.60
C LEU A 124 -9.55 -2.35 -7.92
N ALA A 125 -8.31 -1.85 -7.83
CA ALA A 125 -8.00 -0.51 -7.34
C ALA A 125 -8.75 0.58 -8.13
N MET A 126 -8.67 0.53 -9.46
CA MET A 126 -9.34 1.50 -10.33
C MET A 126 -10.87 1.50 -10.15
N ARG A 127 -11.47 0.32 -9.92
CA ARG A 127 -12.91 0.21 -9.69
C ARG A 127 -13.34 0.76 -8.33
N MET A 128 -12.44 0.88 -7.37
CA MET A 128 -12.70 1.49 -6.06
C MET A 128 -12.49 3.01 -6.04
N ASN A 129 -12.15 3.65 -7.16
CA ASN A 129 -11.88 5.09 -7.20
C ASN A 129 -13.07 5.96 -6.74
N HIS A 130 -14.30 5.49 -6.96
CA HIS A 130 -15.52 6.17 -6.49
C HIS A 130 -15.65 6.21 -4.95
N ARG A 131 -14.81 5.47 -4.23
CA ARG A 131 -14.74 5.42 -2.75
C ARG A 131 -13.52 6.15 -2.20
N GLY A 132 -12.71 6.77 -3.06
CA GLY A 132 -11.52 7.52 -2.66
C GLY A 132 -11.83 8.99 -2.41
N ALA A 133 -11.24 9.57 -1.37
CA ALA A 133 -11.24 11.02 -1.19
C ALA A 133 -10.11 11.67 -1.99
N CYS A 134 -10.36 12.87 -2.51
CA CYS A 134 -9.36 13.69 -3.19
C CYS A 134 -9.11 14.98 -2.40
N ALA A 135 -7.88 15.51 -2.46
CA ALA A 135 -7.52 16.78 -1.85
C ALA A 135 -8.11 17.97 -2.63
N CYS A 136 -7.85 19.18 -2.14
CA CYS A 136 -8.38 20.42 -2.73
C CYS A 136 -7.91 20.69 -4.18
N ASP A 137 -6.85 20.02 -4.65
CA ASP A 137 -6.35 20.12 -6.01
C ASP A 137 -7.08 19.18 -7.00
N ASN A 138 -8.08 18.41 -6.54
CA ASN A 138 -8.81 17.38 -7.29
C ASN A 138 -7.93 16.29 -7.94
N ASP A 139 -6.61 16.33 -7.75
CA ASP A 139 -5.64 15.46 -8.41
C ASP A 139 -4.88 14.56 -7.44
N THR A 140 -4.73 14.99 -6.18
CA THR A 140 -4.13 14.24 -5.08
C THR A 140 -5.19 13.36 -4.42
N GLY A 141 -4.93 12.05 -4.32
CA GLY A 141 -5.75 11.12 -3.53
C GLY A 141 -5.27 11.04 -2.08
N ASP A 142 -6.15 10.63 -1.17
CA ASP A 142 -5.80 10.42 0.25
C ASP A 142 -4.78 9.27 0.46
N GLY A 143 -4.87 8.24 -0.38
CA GLY A 143 -3.84 7.22 -0.49
C GLY A 143 -4.32 5.94 -1.15
N ALA A 144 -3.40 5.28 -1.87
CA ALA A 144 -3.58 3.96 -2.43
C ALA A 144 -2.40 3.05 -2.07
N GLY A 145 -2.68 1.76 -1.92
CA GLY A 145 -1.65 0.80 -1.55
C GLY A 145 -1.93 -0.60 -2.05
N VAL A 146 -0.85 -1.35 -2.22
CA VAL A 146 -0.86 -2.73 -2.65
C VAL A 146 0.17 -3.54 -1.86
N LEU A 147 -0.27 -4.62 -1.21
CA LEU A 147 0.57 -5.58 -0.50
C LEU A 147 0.72 -6.82 -1.38
N THR A 148 1.95 -7.14 -1.80
CA THR A 148 2.28 -8.29 -2.66
C THR A 148 3.19 -9.28 -1.94
N ALA A 149 3.21 -10.53 -2.40
CA ALA A 149 4.36 -11.40 -2.17
C ALA A 149 5.61 -10.82 -2.84
N ILE A 150 6.79 -11.04 -2.27
CA ILE A 150 8.03 -10.52 -2.83
C ILE A 150 8.28 -11.10 -4.24
N PRO A 151 8.42 -10.26 -5.28
CA PRO A 151 8.69 -10.71 -6.64
C PRO A 151 10.18 -11.05 -6.80
N HIS A 152 10.59 -12.18 -6.24
CA HIS A 152 11.99 -12.62 -6.16
C HIS A 152 12.74 -12.56 -7.49
N SER A 153 12.17 -13.13 -8.57
CA SER A 153 12.81 -13.17 -9.89
C SER A 153 13.12 -11.78 -10.44
N TYR A 154 12.22 -10.82 -10.22
CA TYR A 154 12.42 -9.42 -10.63
C TYR A 154 13.52 -8.74 -9.82
N TYR A 155 13.54 -8.92 -8.49
CA TYR A 155 14.58 -8.33 -7.64
C TYR A 155 15.95 -8.94 -7.90
N ALA A 156 16.04 -10.26 -8.08
CA ALA A 156 17.30 -10.92 -8.40
C ALA A 156 17.88 -10.41 -9.73
N HIS A 157 17.04 -10.27 -10.77
CA HIS A 157 17.45 -9.71 -12.04
C HIS A 157 17.90 -8.24 -11.89
N GLU A 158 17.10 -7.40 -11.23
CA GLU A 158 17.43 -5.97 -11.09
C GLU A 158 18.69 -5.72 -10.27
N LEU A 159 18.90 -6.45 -9.17
CA LEU A 159 20.11 -6.32 -8.36
C LEU A 159 21.36 -6.83 -9.08
N ARG A 160 21.25 -7.88 -9.89
CA ARG A 160 22.35 -8.35 -10.71
C ARG A 160 22.74 -7.32 -11.76
N GLU A 161 21.76 -6.75 -12.47
CA GLU A 161 21.99 -5.77 -13.54
C GLU A 161 22.52 -4.42 -13.01
N GLN A 162 21.96 -3.91 -11.91
CA GLN A 162 22.27 -2.55 -11.45
C GLN A 162 23.37 -2.49 -10.39
N HIS A 163 23.57 -3.57 -9.63
CA HIS A 163 24.46 -3.57 -8.48
C HIS A 163 25.51 -4.69 -8.53
N SER A 164 25.47 -5.58 -9.54
CA SER A 164 26.33 -6.77 -9.61
C SER A 164 26.23 -7.65 -8.36
N ILE A 165 25.04 -7.72 -7.76
CA ILE A 165 24.77 -8.50 -6.54
C ILE A 165 23.89 -9.70 -6.87
N ASP A 166 24.35 -10.88 -6.46
CA ASP A 166 23.56 -12.09 -6.49
C ASP A 166 22.66 -12.17 -5.24
N LEU A 167 21.36 -12.03 -5.45
CA LEU A 167 20.38 -12.10 -4.38
C LEU A 167 20.19 -13.56 -3.92
N PRO A 168 20.23 -13.85 -2.60
CA PRO A 168 19.98 -15.19 -2.10
C PRO A 168 18.59 -15.72 -2.47
N PRO A 169 18.37 -17.04 -2.40
CA PRO A 169 17.08 -17.66 -2.65
C PRO A 169 15.94 -17.00 -1.86
N PHE A 170 14.74 -17.02 -2.44
CA PHE A 170 13.53 -16.55 -1.78
C PHE A 170 13.42 -17.12 -0.34
N ARG A 171 13.07 -16.25 0.62
CA ARG A 171 12.99 -16.50 2.08
C ARG A 171 14.30 -16.56 2.86
N GLN A 172 15.46 -16.55 2.19
CA GLN A 172 16.77 -16.42 2.86
C GLN A 172 17.22 -14.96 3.01
N TYR A 173 16.41 -14.02 2.57
CA TYR A 173 16.61 -12.58 2.73
C TYR A 173 15.29 -11.91 3.08
N ALA A 174 15.38 -10.73 3.67
CA ALA A 174 14.24 -9.83 3.82
C ALA A 174 14.45 -8.55 3.04
N THR A 175 13.36 -7.92 2.64
CA THR A 175 13.37 -6.64 1.93
C THR A 175 12.23 -5.76 2.39
N GLY A 176 12.42 -4.46 2.23
CA GLY A 176 11.50 -3.48 2.75
C GLY A 176 11.65 -2.12 2.10
N ILE A 177 10.53 -1.41 1.98
CA ILE A 177 10.51 -0.04 1.44
C ILE A 177 10.44 0.94 2.62
N PHE A 178 11.25 1.98 2.52
CA PHE A 178 11.45 3.03 3.50
C PHE A 178 11.16 4.37 2.86
N TYR A 179 10.50 5.23 3.61
CA TYR A 179 10.32 6.64 3.27
C TYR A 179 11.29 7.44 4.10
N LEU A 180 12.22 8.08 3.41
CA LEU A 180 13.28 8.91 3.96
C LEU A 180 13.18 10.33 3.38
N ASP A 181 13.95 11.27 3.93
CA ASP A 181 14.20 12.56 3.28
C ASP A 181 15.46 12.49 2.44
N LYS A 182 15.49 13.21 1.30
CA LYS A 182 16.69 13.29 0.44
C LYS A 182 17.93 13.85 1.15
N ILE A 183 17.74 14.63 2.21
CA ILE A 183 18.85 15.27 2.95
C ILE A 183 19.46 14.27 3.94
N HIS A 184 18.61 13.53 4.66
CA HIS A 184 19.03 12.70 5.80
C HIS A 184 19.08 11.20 5.50
N HIS A 185 18.80 10.77 4.26
CA HIS A 185 18.68 9.34 3.95
C HIS A 185 19.98 8.58 4.24
N ALA A 186 21.15 9.14 3.93
CA ALA A 186 22.43 8.47 4.12
C ALA A 186 22.70 8.15 5.59
N ASP A 187 22.43 9.11 6.49
CA ASP A 187 22.58 8.93 7.94
C ASP A 187 21.59 7.91 8.50
N CYS A 188 20.36 7.90 7.97
CA CYS A 188 19.33 6.92 8.35
C CYS A 188 19.70 5.51 7.86
N GLU A 189 20.20 5.38 6.64
CA GLU A 189 20.68 4.12 6.05
C GLU A 189 21.88 3.59 6.85
N ALA A 190 22.83 4.45 7.23
CA ALA A 190 23.97 4.07 8.06
C ALA A 190 23.57 3.63 9.48
N GLN A 191 22.67 4.36 10.13
CA GLN A 191 22.14 3.96 11.44
C GLN A 191 21.37 2.64 11.36
N PHE A 192 20.56 2.45 10.31
CA PHE A 192 19.86 1.19 10.09
C PHE A 192 20.83 0.01 9.91
N THR A 193 21.92 0.20 9.14
CA THR A 193 22.96 -0.82 8.97
C THR A 193 23.58 -1.21 10.31
N LYS A 194 23.91 -0.25 11.17
CA LYS A 194 24.44 -0.54 12.53
C LYS A 194 23.46 -1.37 13.37
N ILE A 195 22.18 -0.98 13.38
CA ILE A 195 21.16 -1.74 14.13
C ILE A 195 20.97 -3.15 13.54
N ALA A 196 21.09 -3.31 12.22
CA ALA A 196 21.04 -4.61 11.56
C ALA A 196 22.20 -5.52 12.02
N GLU A 197 23.42 -4.99 12.06
CA GLU A 197 24.60 -5.72 12.54
C GLU A 197 24.44 -6.17 13.99
N GLU A 198 23.91 -5.30 14.86
CA GLU A 198 23.57 -5.64 16.25
C GLU A 198 22.49 -6.73 16.38
N CYS A 199 21.66 -6.92 15.34
CA CYS A 199 20.65 -7.98 15.26
C CYS A 199 21.15 -9.22 14.51
N ASN A 200 22.46 -9.36 14.30
CA ASN A 200 23.08 -10.45 13.51
C ASN A 200 22.55 -10.55 12.07
N LEU A 201 22.19 -9.40 11.49
CA LEU A 201 21.76 -9.23 10.11
C LEU A 201 22.77 -8.35 9.37
N LYS A 202 22.93 -8.59 8.07
CA LYS A 202 23.78 -7.80 7.18
C LYS A 202 22.93 -7.14 6.11
N VAL A 203 23.14 -5.84 5.89
CA VAL A 203 22.58 -5.13 4.74
C VAL A 203 23.39 -5.50 3.50
N LEU A 204 22.74 -6.08 2.48
CA LEU A 204 23.37 -6.34 1.18
C LEU A 204 23.52 -5.06 0.38
N CYS A 205 22.42 -4.34 0.23
CA CYS A 205 22.39 -3.10 -0.53
C CYS A 205 21.12 -2.29 -0.23
N TRP A 206 21.20 -1.02 -0.60
CA TRP A 206 20.07 -0.11 -0.71
C TRP A 206 19.88 0.28 -2.17
N ARG A 207 18.64 0.16 -2.66
CA ARG A 207 18.26 0.64 -3.99
C ARG A 207 17.25 1.78 -3.91
N THR A 208 17.27 2.66 -4.90
CA THR A 208 16.24 3.70 -5.05
C THR A 208 15.05 3.08 -5.75
N VAL A 209 13.86 3.22 -5.16
CA VAL A 209 12.65 2.70 -5.80
C VAL A 209 12.33 3.55 -7.03
N PRO A 210 12.20 2.97 -8.24
CA PRO A 210 11.84 3.74 -9.42
C PRO A 210 10.44 4.36 -9.27
N THR A 211 10.34 5.68 -9.36
CA THR A 211 9.08 6.43 -9.31
C THR A 211 8.91 7.32 -10.54
N ASN A 212 7.67 7.71 -10.85
CA ASN A 212 7.36 8.69 -11.90
C ASN A 212 6.38 9.74 -11.36
N SER A 213 6.88 10.93 -11.01
CA SER A 213 6.09 12.01 -10.38
C SER A 213 5.35 12.90 -11.37
N ALA A 214 5.38 12.63 -12.68
CA ALA A 214 4.68 13.44 -13.68
C ALA A 214 3.14 13.42 -13.51
N GLY A 215 2.61 12.39 -12.83
CA GLY A 215 1.17 12.22 -12.64
C GLY A 215 0.62 12.86 -11.36
N ILE A 216 1.41 13.03 -10.30
CA ILE A 216 0.87 13.36 -8.97
C ILE A 216 0.48 14.84 -8.85
N GLY A 217 -0.61 15.09 -8.12
CA GLY A 217 -1.05 16.44 -7.74
C GLY A 217 0.00 17.17 -6.90
N GLU A 218 -0.11 18.49 -6.84
CA GLU A 218 0.91 19.35 -6.22
C GLU A 218 1.06 19.06 -4.72
N VAL A 219 -0.07 18.79 -4.05
CA VAL A 219 -0.08 18.46 -2.62
C VAL A 219 0.69 17.17 -2.36
N ALA A 220 0.38 16.08 -3.09
CA ALA A 220 1.12 14.82 -3.00
C ALA A 220 2.61 14.99 -3.34
N ARG A 221 2.93 15.84 -4.32
CA ARG A 221 4.31 16.10 -4.75
C ARG A 221 5.14 16.79 -3.68
N SER A 222 4.57 17.80 -3.00
CA SER A 222 5.26 18.46 -1.89
C SER A 222 5.55 17.52 -0.71
N GLY A 223 4.72 16.47 -0.54
CA GLY A 223 4.86 15.47 0.51
C GLY A 223 5.66 14.23 0.11
N GLU A 224 6.12 14.14 -1.15
CA GLU A 224 6.71 12.92 -1.71
C GLU A 224 8.02 12.53 -0.97
N PRO A 225 8.08 11.34 -0.36
CA PRO A 225 9.28 10.89 0.31
C PRO A 225 10.35 10.40 -0.68
N PHE A 226 11.59 10.39 -0.24
CA PHE A 226 12.64 9.64 -0.90
C PHE A 226 12.49 8.15 -0.58
N MET A 227 12.05 7.37 -1.57
CA MET A 227 11.72 5.95 -1.38
C MET A 227 12.96 5.08 -1.60
N ARG A 228 13.38 4.42 -0.53
CA ARG A 228 14.55 3.54 -0.53
C ARG A 228 14.13 2.12 -0.17
N GLN A 229 14.76 1.14 -0.80
CA GLN A 229 14.50 -0.26 -0.53
C GLN A 229 15.76 -0.97 -0.11
N VAL A 230 15.69 -1.64 1.04
CA VAL A 230 16.80 -2.40 1.61
C VAL A 230 16.66 -3.88 1.29
N PHE A 231 17.80 -4.55 1.16
CA PHE A 231 17.90 -6.01 1.17
C PHE A 231 18.80 -6.42 2.33
N VAL A 232 18.27 -7.26 3.22
CA VAL A 232 18.99 -7.77 4.39
C VAL A 232 19.06 -9.28 4.37
N VAL A 233 20.19 -9.82 4.80
CA VAL A 233 20.47 -11.25 4.92
C VAL A 233 20.94 -11.56 6.33
N PRO A 234 20.80 -12.80 6.80
CA PRO A 234 21.39 -13.17 8.07
C PRO A 234 22.92 -13.21 7.96
N ALA A 235 23.63 -12.74 8.98
CA ALA A 235 25.11 -12.73 8.98
C ALA A 235 25.69 -14.14 9.18
N SER A 236 24.92 -15.03 9.81
CA SER A 236 25.16 -16.47 9.90
C SER A 236 23.93 -17.25 9.40
N PRO A 237 24.05 -18.51 8.96
CA PRO A 237 22.89 -19.29 8.52
C PRO A 237 21.80 -19.37 9.59
N LEU A 238 20.59 -18.90 9.27
CA LEU A 238 19.42 -18.95 10.15
C LEU A 238 18.28 -19.72 9.48
N GLN A 239 17.47 -20.38 10.30
CA GLN A 239 16.18 -20.93 9.86
C GLN A 239 15.20 -19.79 9.52
N GLU A 240 14.23 -20.07 8.65
CA GLU A 240 13.28 -19.06 8.15
C GLU A 240 12.53 -18.34 9.29
N ASP A 241 12.05 -19.09 10.28
CA ASP A 241 11.31 -18.55 11.42
C ASP A 241 12.18 -17.63 12.29
N GLU A 242 13.47 -17.95 12.43
CA GLU A 242 14.41 -17.14 13.20
C GLU A 242 14.75 -15.86 12.43
N LEU A 243 14.95 -15.95 11.12
CA LEU A 243 15.12 -14.77 10.27
C LEU A 243 13.91 -13.83 10.39
N GLN A 244 12.68 -14.36 10.39
CA GLN A 244 11.48 -13.54 10.55
C GLN A 244 11.45 -12.81 11.89
N LYS A 245 11.81 -13.47 12.99
CA LYS A 245 11.90 -12.85 14.32
C LYS A 245 12.97 -11.77 14.37
N GLN A 246 14.18 -12.05 13.87
CA GLN A 246 15.27 -11.06 13.84
C GLN A 246 14.91 -9.84 13.00
N VAL A 247 14.29 -10.04 11.84
CA VAL A 247 13.80 -8.95 10.98
C VAL A 247 12.70 -8.13 11.67
N PHE A 248 11.82 -8.78 12.43
CA PHE A 248 10.82 -8.09 13.24
C PHE A 248 11.47 -7.23 14.33
N VAL A 249 12.45 -7.77 15.05
CA VAL A 249 13.22 -7.04 16.08
C VAL A 249 13.96 -5.85 15.46
N LEU A 250 14.68 -6.07 14.35
CA LEU A 250 15.35 -5.01 13.59
C LEU A 250 14.38 -3.89 13.23
N ARG A 251 13.22 -4.23 12.67
CA ARG A 251 12.18 -3.23 12.32
C ARG A 251 11.75 -2.42 13.53
N LYS A 252 11.49 -3.09 14.67
CA LYS A 252 11.06 -2.42 15.91
C LYS A 252 12.15 -1.51 16.46
N ARG A 253 13.38 -1.99 16.58
CA ARG A 253 14.52 -1.20 17.07
C ARG A 253 14.76 0.02 16.18
N ALA A 254 14.83 -0.18 14.86
CA ALA A 254 14.99 0.93 13.91
C ALA A 254 13.87 1.97 14.01
N THR A 255 12.62 1.54 14.17
CA THR A 255 11.45 2.44 14.31
C THR A 255 11.52 3.26 15.60
N HIS A 256 12.14 2.77 16.66
CA HIS A 256 12.24 3.51 17.93
C HIS A 256 13.51 4.37 18.05
N MET A 257 14.61 3.97 17.40
CA MET A 257 15.92 4.59 17.59
C MET A 257 16.28 5.63 16.53
N ILE A 258 15.83 5.46 15.28
CA ILE A 258 16.24 6.31 14.16
C ILE A 258 15.42 7.61 14.04
N PRO A 259 14.08 7.60 14.25
CA PRO A 259 13.30 8.83 14.13
C PRO A 259 13.78 9.94 15.05
N LYS A 260 13.95 11.13 14.50
CA LYS A 260 14.34 12.35 15.21
C LYS A 260 13.44 13.50 14.76
N PRO A 261 13.22 14.53 15.59
CA PRO A 261 12.53 15.74 15.17
C PRO A 261 13.14 16.30 13.88
N GLY A 262 12.31 16.56 12.86
CA GLY A 262 12.76 17.09 11.57
C GLY A 262 13.36 16.07 10.60
N VAL A 263 13.41 14.77 10.95
CA VAL A 263 13.91 13.69 10.09
C VAL A 263 12.79 12.71 9.77
N ARG A 264 12.45 12.56 8.50
CA ARG A 264 11.52 11.54 8.03
C ARG A 264 12.20 10.18 8.02
N PHE A 265 11.65 9.27 8.81
CA PHE A 265 12.01 7.86 8.79
C PHE A 265 10.75 7.02 8.99
N TYR A 266 10.32 6.32 7.95
CA TYR A 266 9.15 5.45 8.03
C TYR A 266 9.36 4.15 7.27
N ILE A 267 9.14 3.02 7.93
CA ILE A 267 9.27 1.69 7.35
C ILE A 267 7.90 1.23 6.86
N CYS A 268 7.69 1.16 5.54
CA CYS A 268 6.42 0.71 4.95
C CYS A 268 6.22 -0.79 5.13
N SER A 269 7.26 -1.55 4.82
CA SER A 269 7.33 -2.99 5.00
C SER A 269 8.77 -3.38 5.26
N LEU A 270 8.99 -4.47 6.00
CA LEU A 270 10.27 -5.17 6.10
C LEU A 270 9.95 -6.62 6.45
N SER A 271 10.09 -7.52 5.48
CA SER A 271 9.68 -8.93 5.60
C SER A 271 10.43 -9.80 4.58
N ASN A 272 10.50 -11.11 4.83
CA ASN A 272 11.02 -12.11 3.90
C ASN A 272 9.94 -12.75 3.00
N THR A 273 8.67 -12.39 3.19
CA THR A 273 7.53 -12.93 2.41
C THR A 273 6.79 -11.88 1.60
N THR A 274 6.59 -10.68 2.14
CA THR A 274 5.69 -9.66 1.59
C THR A 274 6.36 -8.30 1.44
N VAL A 275 5.91 -7.50 0.48
CA VAL A 275 6.33 -6.10 0.28
C VAL A 275 5.10 -5.22 0.03
N ILE A 276 5.10 -4.02 0.61
CA ILE A 276 4.01 -3.05 0.48
C ILE A 276 4.48 -1.88 -0.39
N TYR A 277 3.75 -1.65 -1.49
CA TYR A 277 3.86 -0.44 -2.29
C TYR A 277 2.64 0.43 -2.00
N LYS A 278 2.84 1.59 -1.37
CA LYS A 278 1.77 2.55 -1.11
C LYS A 278 2.22 3.97 -1.40
N GLY A 279 1.29 4.91 -1.42
CA GLY A 279 1.56 6.32 -1.64
C GLY A 279 0.28 7.14 -1.82
N GLN A 280 0.46 8.44 -2.02
CA GLN A 280 -0.59 9.41 -2.36
C GLN A 280 -0.50 9.78 -3.84
#